data_AF-Q4RTM4-F1
#
_entry.id   AF-Q4RTM4-F1
#
_cell.length_a   1.000
_cell.length_b   1.000
_cell.length_c   1.000
_cell.angle_alpha   90.00
_cell.angle_beta   90.00
_cell.angle_gamma   90.00
#
_symmetry.space_group_name_H-M   'P 1'
#
loop_
_entity.id
_entity.type
_entity.pdbx_description
1 polymer ?
#
loop_
_entity_poly.entity_id
_entity_poly.type
_entity_poly.pdbx_seq_one_letter_code
_entity_poly.pdbx_strand_id
1 'polypeptide(L)'
;METEVRAHQGELLAHPLSDPTAAGICPEMLEVAEEACRAGDFDLAVEIYSSQLADLHQPDRGLCLRKADSLARAGRISEALDSYCFAASLCRLRPEELPFLVETIARTLREKELGSLNGHGGGGEEDGAEGDGEDGALDLFSCRLCRCLLYEPTTVECGHTFCKRCLEDRPVEECISCRQKLNKLDGLPNGRRVNVVLSGLLDKLFGSESKGRKLWMEGEVLWKKQNLPAALEKLNAAVDLGKKAALSRACLSLLIFG
;
A
#
# COMPACT_ATOMS: atom_id res chain seq x y z
N MET A 1 36.95 -20.46 -35.53
CA MET A 1 36.69 -20.45 -34.08
C MET A 1 36.53 -19.01 -33.68
N GLU A 2 35.33 -18.49 -33.89
CA GLU A 2 34.91 -17.16 -33.43
C GLU A 2 34.00 -17.43 -32.24
N THR A 3 34.48 -17.14 -31.03
CA THR A 3 33.65 -17.17 -29.82
C THR A 3 33.19 -15.76 -29.56
N GLU A 4 31.92 -15.52 -29.90
CA GLU A 4 31.13 -14.36 -29.48
C GLU A 4 31.16 -14.24 -27.96
N VAL A 5 31.74 -13.16 -27.45
CA VAL A 5 31.54 -12.74 -26.06
C VAL A 5 30.18 -12.06 -26.01
N ARG A 6 29.15 -12.80 -25.60
CA ARG A 6 27.87 -12.24 -25.21
C ARG A 6 28.12 -11.25 -24.07
N ALA A 7 27.95 -9.96 -24.36
CA ALA A 7 27.83 -8.93 -23.34
C ALA A 7 26.61 -9.27 -22.47
N HIS A 8 26.87 -9.71 -21.24
CA HIS A 8 25.85 -9.88 -20.22
C HIS A 8 25.24 -8.50 -19.95
N GLN A 9 23.97 -8.36 -20.29
CA GLN A 9 23.15 -7.17 -20.03
C GLN A 9 23.19 -6.89 -18.53
N GLY A 10 23.99 -5.90 -18.13
CA GLY A 10 24.00 -5.38 -16.78
C GLY A 10 22.64 -4.81 -16.43
N GLU A 11 22.15 -5.15 -15.24
CA GLU A 11 21.10 -4.38 -14.58
C GLU A 11 21.58 -2.92 -14.54
N LEU A 12 20.99 -2.13 -15.42
CA LEU A 12 21.21 -0.69 -15.55
C LEU A 12 21.05 -0.07 -14.15
N LEU A 13 22.08 0.61 -13.66
CA LEU A 13 22.11 1.33 -12.37
C LEU A 13 20.73 1.98 -12.10
N ALA A 14 19.91 1.36 -11.24
CA ALA A 14 18.49 1.70 -11.14
C ALA A 14 18.28 3.16 -10.71
N HIS A 15 19.25 3.72 -9.99
CA HIS A 15 19.24 5.08 -9.46
C HIS A 15 20.61 5.74 -9.66
N PRO A 16 20.76 6.65 -10.64
CA PRO A 16 22.01 7.39 -10.82
C PRO A 16 22.25 8.34 -9.64
N LEU A 17 23.53 8.56 -9.31
CA LEU A 17 23.92 9.57 -8.33
C LEU A 17 23.57 10.96 -8.87
N SER A 18 23.16 11.84 -7.95
CA SER A 18 22.85 13.25 -8.26
C SER A 18 24.13 14.04 -8.47
N ASP A 19 25.17 13.75 -7.67
CA ASP A 19 26.53 14.25 -7.87
C ASP A 19 27.55 13.11 -7.63
N PRO A 20 28.02 12.43 -8.69
CA PRO A 20 29.01 11.36 -8.57
C PRO A 20 30.41 11.85 -8.17
N THR A 21 30.64 13.17 -8.18
CA THR A 21 31.93 13.78 -7.80
C THR A 21 31.92 14.40 -6.40
N ALA A 22 30.81 14.25 -5.67
CA ALA A 22 30.68 14.78 -4.33
C ALA A 22 31.76 14.20 -3.41
N ALA A 23 32.47 15.09 -2.70
CA ALA A 23 33.46 14.69 -1.71
C ALA A 23 32.77 13.87 -0.60
N GLY A 24 33.23 12.63 -0.40
CA GLY A 24 32.65 11.67 0.54
C GLY A 24 32.09 10.40 -0.12
N ILE A 25 31.89 10.39 -1.45
CA ILE A 25 31.53 9.16 -2.17
C ILE A 25 32.80 8.36 -2.50
N CYS A 26 32.84 7.09 -2.09
CA CYS A 26 33.87 6.13 -2.45
C CYS A 26 33.32 5.16 -3.52
N PRO A 27 33.70 5.31 -4.81
CA PRO A 27 33.21 4.46 -5.89
C PRO A 27 33.44 2.97 -5.65
N GLU A 28 34.58 2.59 -5.07
CA GLU A 28 34.93 1.21 -4.76
C GLU A 28 33.94 0.59 -3.76
N MET A 29 33.51 1.38 -2.77
CA MET A 29 32.50 0.92 -1.81
C MET A 29 31.13 0.73 -2.47
N LEU A 30 30.78 1.58 -3.43
CA LEU A 30 29.53 1.41 -4.19
C LEU A 30 29.55 0.16 -5.07
N GLU A 31 30.69 -0.16 -5.68
CA GLU A 31 30.87 -1.42 -6.41
C GLU A 31 30.70 -2.64 -5.48
N VAL A 32 31.25 -2.58 -4.26
CA VAL A 32 31.07 -3.64 -3.25
C VAL A 32 29.60 -3.77 -2.84
N ALA A 33 28.89 -2.65 -2.66
CA ALA A 33 27.45 -2.69 -2.34
C ALA A 33 26.62 -3.28 -3.48
N GLU A 34 26.97 -3.00 -4.73
CA GLU A 34 26.33 -3.58 -5.91
C GLU A 34 26.58 -5.09 -6.02
N GLU A 35 27.80 -5.54 -5.74
CA GLU A 35 28.13 -6.97 -5.67
C GLU A 35 27.39 -7.67 -4.52
N ALA A 36 27.32 -7.04 -3.34
CA ALA A 36 26.56 -7.57 -2.20
C ALA A 36 25.08 -7.74 -2.56
N CYS A 37 24.47 -6.75 -3.23
CA CYS A 37 23.11 -6.86 -3.78
C CYS A 37 22.95 -8.02 -4.78
N ARG A 38 23.96 -8.25 -5.64
CA ARG A 38 23.95 -9.36 -6.61
C ARG A 38 24.09 -10.72 -5.92
N ALA A 39 24.89 -10.80 -4.86
CA ALA A 39 25.05 -11.98 -4.03
C ALA A 39 23.85 -12.25 -3.10
N GLY A 40 22.93 -11.29 -2.96
CA GLY A 40 21.77 -11.39 -2.09
C GLY A 40 22.03 -10.96 -0.64
N ASP A 41 23.20 -10.41 -0.35
CA ASP A 41 23.55 -9.84 0.95
C ASP A 41 23.09 -8.38 1.03
N PHE A 42 21.77 -8.21 1.19
CA PHE A 42 21.16 -6.89 1.19
C PHE A 42 21.49 -6.07 2.43
N ASP A 43 21.71 -6.71 3.58
CA ASP A 43 22.04 -6.01 4.82
C ASP A 43 23.43 -5.37 4.71
N LEU A 44 24.43 -6.07 4.16
CA LEU A 44 25.74 -5.48 3.88
C LEU A 44 25.63 -4.29 2.91
N ALA A 45 24.84 -4.41 1.84
CA ALA A 45 24.62 -3.29 0.93
C ALA A 45 23.99 -2.07 1.64
N VAL A 46 23.02 -2.29 2.52
CA VAL A 46 22.40 -1.24 3.35
C VAL A 46 23.41 -0.57 4.27
N GLU A 47 24.29 -1.33 4.91
CA GLU A 47 25.35 -0.79 5.76
C GLU A 47 26.30 0.11 4.96
N ILE A 48 26.73 -0.35 3.79
CA ILE A 48 27.62 0.43 2.91
C ILE A 48 26.93 1.72 2.47
N TYR A 49 25.72 1.65 1.91
CA TYR A 49 25.00 2.86 1.48
C TYR A 49 24.72 3.82 2.65
N SER A 50 24.47 3.30 3.86
CA SER A 50 24.29 4.13 5.06
C SER A 50 25.58 4.84 5.47
N SER A 51 26.73 4.16 5.41
CA SER A 51 28.03 4.78 5.65
C SER A 51 28.31 5.88 4.62
N GLN A 52 28.13 5.57 3.33
CA GLN A 52 28.36 6.55 2.26
C GLN A 52 27.45 7.78 2.40
N LEU A 53 26.19 7.60 2.79
CA LEU A 53 25.27 8.72 3.06
C LEU A 53 25.69 9.55 4.28
N ALA A 54 26.29 8.94 5.30
CA ALA A 54 26.73 9.64 6.51
C ALA A 54 27.97 10.52 6.27
N ASP A 55 28.82 10.13 5.31
CA ASP A 55 30.04 10.87 4.95
C ASP A 55 29.75 12.09 4.03
N LEU A 56 28.51 12.23 3.55
CA LEU A 56 28.12 13.32 2.67
C LEU A 56 27.59 14.53 3.46
N HIS A 57 28.04 15.71 3.03
CA HIS A 57 27.53 16.99 3.54
C HIS A 57 26.06 17.23 3.13
N GLN A 58 25.66 16.72 1.97
CA GLN A 58 24.28 16.74 1.49
C GLN A 58 23.87 15.34 1.05
N PRO A 59 22.66 14.89 1.42
CA PRO A 59 22.20 13.56 1.06
C PRO A 59 22.04 13.42 -0.45
N ASP A 60 22.62 12.36 -1.02
CA ASP A 60 22.42 12.01 -2.42
C ASP A 60 21.13 11.20 -2.59
N ARG A 61 20.19 11.70 -3.41
CA ARG A 61 18.91 11.03 -3.67
C ARG A 61 19.09 9.64 -4.28
N GLY A 62 20.06 9.46 -5.16
CA GLY A 62 20.34 8.17 -5.81
C GLY A 62 20.77 7.13 -4.79
N LEU A 63 21.68 7.47 -3.88
CA LEU A 63 22.09 6.61 -2.77
C LEU A 63 20.93 6.29 -1.81
N CYS A 64 20.06 7.27 -1.52
CA CYS A 64 18.86 6.99 -0.71
C CYS A 64 17.95 5.95 -1.36
N LEU A 65 17.76 6.00 -2.69
CA LEU A 65 16.95 5.01 -3.41
C LEU A 65 17.61 3.63 -3.46
N ARG A 66 18.93 3.56 -3.69
CA ARG A 66 19.66 2.27 -3.64
C ARG A 66 19.60 1.62 -2.26
N LYS A 67 19.71 2.42 -1.19
CA LYS A 67 19.50 1.97 0.18
C LYS A 67 18.06 1.46 0.38
N ALA A 68 17.07 2.21 -0.11
CA ALA A 68 15.66 1.84 0.00
C ALA A 68 15.34 0.52 -0.71
N ASP A 69 15.85 0.32 -1.92
CA ASP A 69 15.72 -0.93 -2.68
C ASP A 69 16.33 -2.12 -1.91
N SER A 70 17.51 -1.92 -1.35
CA SER A 70 18.22 -2.95 -0.58
C SER A 70 17.44 -3.31 0.70
N LEU A 71 16.92 -2.32 1.43
CA LEU A 71 16.04 -2.53 2.58
C LEU A 71 14.75 -3.26 2.20
N ALA A 72 14.14 -2.91 1.06
CA ALA A 72 12.94 -3.59 0.57
C ALA A 72 13.23 -5.07 0.28
N ARG A 73 14.34 -5.36 -0.41
CA ARG A 73 14.76 -6.73 -0.73
C ARG A 73 15.15 -7.54 0.51
N ALA A 74 15.68 -6.90 1.55
CA ALA A 74 15.91 -7.49 2.87
C ALA A 74 14.62 -7.76 3.67
N GLY A 75 13.45 -7.34 3.18
CA GLY A 75 12.17 -7.48 3.87
C GLY A 75 11.92 -6.42 4.96
N ARG A 76 12.82 -5.44 5.12
CA ARG A 76 12.74 -4.35 6.10
C ARG A 76 11.88 -3.20 5.56
N ILE A 77 10.61 -3.50 5.26
CA ILE A 77 9.71 -2.60 4.52
C ILE A 77 9.53 -1.23 5.18
N SER A 78 9.42 -1.17 6.51
CA SER A 78 9.24 0.10 7.22
C SER A 78 10.42 1.06 6.98
N GLU A 79 11.65 0.56 7.14
CA GLU A 79 12.87 1.35 6.93
C GLU A 79 13.08 1.68 5.43
N ALA A 80 12.67 0.77 4.55
CA ALA A 80 12.65 1.03 3.11
C ALA A 80 11.74 2.21 2.78
N LEU A 81 10.52 2.23 3.35
CA LEU A 81 9.56 3.33 3.17
C LEU A 81 10.10 4.65 3.71
N ASP A 82 10.77 4.65 4.86
CA ASP A 82 11.41 5.85 5.40
C ASP A 82 12.48 6.38 4.43
N SER A 83 13.28 5.49 3.85
CA SER A 83 14.32 5.84 2.88
C SER A 83 13.73 6.36 1.55
N TYR A 84 12.66 5.75 1.04
CA TYR A 84 11.95 6.25 -0.14
C TYR A 84 11.28 7.60 0.13
N CYS A 85 10.64 7.79 1.30
CA CYS A 85 10.04 9.06 1.69
C CYS A 85 11.08 10.17 1.78
N PHE A 86 12.25 9.86 2.34
CA PHE A 86 13.37 10.79 2.37
C PHE A 86 13.84 11.16 0.97
N ALA A 87 14.03 10.19 0.07
CA ALA A 87 14.35 10.46 -1.34
C ALA A 87 13.26 11.31 -2.04
N ALA A 88 11.99 11.07 -1.72
CA ALA A 88 10.86 11.85 -2.25
C ALA A 88 10.86 13.31 -1.79
N SER A 89 11.40 13.57 -0.59
CA SER A 89 11.55 14.93 -0.05
C SER A 89 12.60 15.75 -0.81
N LEU A 90 13.59 15.08 -1.41
CA LEU A 90 14.61 15.71 -2.26
C LEU A 90 14.08 15.94 -3.68
N CYS A 91 13.42 14.93 -4.27
CA CYS A 91 12.73 15.06 -5.56
C CYS A 91 11.65 13.99 -5.70
N ARG A 92 10.51 14.37 -6.30
CA ARG A 92 9.33 13.49 -6.48
C ARG A 92 9.72 12.14 -7.08
N LEU A 93 9.23 11.07 -6.45
CA LEU A 93 9.39 9.71 -6.95
C LEU A 93 8.59 9.47 -8.23
N ARG A 94 9.13 8.60 -9.09
CA ARG A 94 8.45 8.06 -10.27
C ARG A 94 8.13 6.58 -10.07
N PRO A 95 7.10 6.04 -10.73
CA PRO A 95 6.72 4.63 -10.58
C PRO A 95 7.84 3.65 -10.91
N GLU A 96 8.70 3.98 -11.88
CA GLU A 96 9.84 3.17 -12.31
C GLU A 96 10.93 3.06 -11.23
N GLU A 97 10.86 3.90 -10.19
CA GLU A 97 11.80 3.91 -9.07
C GLU A 97 11.34 3.07 -7.87
N LEU A 98 10.19 2.40 -7.97
CA LEU A 98 9.61 1.60 -6.88
C LEU A 98 9.42 0.09 -7.18
N PRO A 99 10.09 -0.54 -8.17
CA PRO A 99 9.78 -1.92 -8.54
C PRO A 99 10.03 -2.90 -7.39
N PHE A 100 11.14 -2.76 -6.66
CA PHE A 100 11.48 -3.66 -5.55
C PHE A 100 10.54 -3.51 -4.35
N LEU A 101 10.11 -2.29 -4.04
CA LEU A 101 9.09 -2.05 -3.01
C LEU A 101 7.77 -2.72 -3.39
N VAL A 102 7.29 -2.49 -4.61
CA VAL A 102 6.03 -3.04 -5.10
C VAL A 102 6.08 -4.56 -5.17
N GLU A 103 7.17 -5.13 -5.69
CA GLU A 103 7.36 -6.57 -5.78
C GLU A 103 7.38 -7.22 -4.40
N THR A 104 8.10 -6.63 -3.44
CA THR A 104 8.16 -7.16 -2.08
C THR A 104 6.80 -7.08 -1.40
N ILE A 105 6.10 -5.94 -1.46
CA ILE A 105 4.75 -5.81 -0.91
C ILE A 105 3.81 -6.83 -1.56
N ALA A 106 3.86 -6.96 -2.89
CA ALA A 106 3.01 -7.91 -3.60
C ALA A 106 3.30 -9.37 -3.22
N ARG A 107 4.57 -9.72 -2.99
CA ARG A 107 4.97 -11.05 -2.49
C ARG A 107 4.43 -11.27 -1.07
N THR A 108 4.63 -10.33 -0.15
CA THR A 108 4.15 -10.44 1.23
C THR A 108 2.63 -10.57 1.30
N LEU A 109 1.90 -9.87 0.43
CA LEU A 109 0.44 -10.00 0.35
C LEU A 109 0.04 -11.40 -0.13
N ARG A 110 0.65 -11.94 -1.18
CA ARG A 110 0.40 -13.31 -1.67
C ARG A 110 0.72 -14.38 -0.63
N GLU A 111 1.79 -14.20 0.14
CA GLU A 111 2.18 -15.13 1.20
C GLU A 111 1.18 -15.11 2.37
N LYS A 112 0.67 -13.93 2.76
CA LYS A 112 -0.40 -13.82 3.77
C LYS A 112 -1.71 -14.47 3.32
N GLU A 113 -2.02 -14.45 2.02
CA GLU A 113 -3.18 -15.15 1.46
C GLU A 113 -3.04 -16.68 1.56
N LEU A 114 -1.84 -17.23 1.35
CA LEU A 114 -1.56 -18.67 1.49
C LEU A 114 -1.46 -19.11 2.96
N GLY A 115 -0.97 -18.24 3.85
CA GLY A 115 -0.86 -18.51 5.28
C GLY A 115 -2.21 -18.55 6.01
N SER A 116 -3.19 -17.75 5.57
CA SER A 116 -4.56 -17.78 6.14
C SER A 116 -5.36 -19.05 5.78
N LEU A 117 -4.91 -19.85 4.80
CA LEU A 117 -5.57 -21.12 4.45
C LEU A 117 -5.01 -22.33 5.22
N ASN A 118 -3.85 -22.20 5.87
CA ASN A 118 -3.25 -23.25 6.70
C ASN A 118 -3.29 -22.86 8.18
N GLY A 119 -4.46 -23.05 8.78
CA GLY A 119 -4.63 -23.01 10.22
C GLY A 119 -3.66 -23.94 10.94
N HIS A 120 -2.84 -23.38 11.82
CA HIS A 120 -2.34 -24.07 13.01
C HIS A 120 -3.25 -23.57 14.15
N GLY A 121 -4.05 -24.39 14.83
CA GLY A 121 -3.80 -25.79 15.15
C GLY A 121 -2.75 -25.89 16.25
N GLY A 122 -3.02 -25.25 17.39
CA GLY A 122 -2.24 -25.38 18.62
C GLY A 122 -3.12 -25.06 19.81
N GLY A 123 -3.63 -26.10 20.48
CA GLY A 123 -4.53 -25.99 21.62
C GLY A 123 -3.84 -25.48 22.89
N GLY A 124 -4.64 -24.82 23.73
CA GLY A 124 -4.34 -24.42 25.09
C GLY A 124 -5.58 -23.75 25.67
N GLU A 125 -6.08 -24.30 26.78
CA GLU A 125 -7.40 -24.08 27.37
C GLU A 125 -7.60 -22.69 28.00
N GLU A 126 -8.88 -22.44 28.27
CA GLU A 126 -9.56 -21.24 28.75
C GLU A 126 -8.90 -20.52 29.94
N ASP A 127 -8.90 -19.17 29.91
CA ASP A 127 -9.43 -18.42 31.04
C ASP A 127 -9.95 -17.04 30.61
N GLY A 128 -11.09 -16.65 31.17
CA GLY A 128 -11.85 -15.48 30.78
C GLY A 128 -11.21 -14.16 31.23
N ALA A 129 -11.12 -13.21 30.31
CA ALA A 129 -11.06 -11.79 30.63
C ALA A 129 -11.69 -10.99 29.49
N GLU A 130 -12.88 -10.45 29.74
CA GLU A 130 -13.46 -9.38 28.95
C GLU A 130 -12.50 -8.19 28.96
N GLY A 131 -11.95 -7.86 27.79
CA GLY A 131 -11.10 -6.70 27.56
C GLY A 131 -11.58 -5.94 26.33
N ASP A 132 -12.41 -4.92 26.59
CA ASP A 132 -12.69 -3.81 25.68
C ASP A 132 -11.37 -3.12 25.32
N GLY A 133 -10.90 -3.27 24.07
CA GLY A 133 -9.62 -2.69 23.67
C GLY A 133 -8.95 -3.29 22.42
N GLU A 134 -9.70 -3.67 21.39
CA GLU A 134 -9.11 -3.97 20.08
C GLU A 134 -9.45 -2.84 19.09
N ASP A 135 -8.71 -1.73 19.15
CA ASP A 135 -8.44 -0.93 17.95
C ASP A 135 -7.53 -1.77 17.04
N GLY A 136 -8.09 -2.86 16.50
CA GLY A 136 -7.43 -3.72 15.55
C GLY A 136 -7.06 -2.86 14.35
N ALA A 137 -5.77 -2.69 14.12
CA ALA A 137 -5.22 -1.91 13.01
C ALA A 137 -6.03 -2.20 11.74
N LEU A 138 -6.85 -1.22 11.31
CA LEU A 138 -7.67 -1.40 10.11
C LEU A 138 -6.74 -1.76 8.94
N ASP A 139 -7.09 -2.82 8.22
CA ASP A 139 -6.32 -3.30 7.07
C ASP A 139 -6.14 -2.17 6.03
N LEU A 140 -5.03 -2.22 5.29
CA LEU A 140 -4.56 -1.20 4.34
C LEU A 140 -5.65 -0.75 3.35
N PHE A 141 -6.59 -1.65 3.05
CA PHE A 141 -7.65 -1.47 2.06
C PHE A 141 -8.99 -0.99 2.66
N SER A 142 -9.01 -0.68 3.96
CA SER A 142 -10.19 -0.17 4.65
C SER A 142 -10.26 1.36 4.61
N CYS A 143 -11.44 1.89 4.31
CA CYS A 143 -11.71 3.31 4.41
C CYS A 143 -11.71 3.75 5.88
N ARG A 144 -10.88 4.72 6.25
CA ARG A 144 -10.81 5.21 7.63
C ARG A 144 -12.09 5.93 8.12
N LEU A 145 -12.98 6.34 7.21
CA LEU A 145 -14.25 7.01 7.56
C LEU A 145 -15.40 6.04 7.84
N CYS A 146 -15.60 5.04 6.97
CA CYS A 146 -16.67 4.05 7.14
C CYS A 146 -16.18 2.70 7.70
N ARG A 147 -14.88 2.53 7.89
CA ARG A 147 -14.21 1.31 8.37
C ARG A 147 -14.50 0.05 7.53
N CYS A 148 -15.06 0.22 6.34
CA CYS A 148 -15.34 -0.86 5.39
C CYS A 148 -14.27 -0.89 4.29
N LEU A 149 -14.22 -1.99 3.52
CA LEU A 149 -13.44 -2.06 2.28
C LEU A 149 -13.73 -0.84 1.39
N LEU A 150 -12.66 -0.27 0.82
CA LEU A 150 -12.74 0.90 -0.06
C LEU A 150 -13.66 0.61 -1.27
N TYR A 151 -14.61 1.51 -1.50
CA TYR A 151 -15.46 1.54 -2.69
C TYR A 151 -15.28 2.87 -3.40
N GLU A 152 -15.01 2.83 -4.71
CA GLU A 152 -14.56 4.00 -5.47
C GLU A 152 -13.48 4.77 -4.70
N PRO A 153 -12.32 4.12 -4.41
CA PRO A 153 -11.26 4.73 -3.63
C PRO A 153 -10.82 6.07 -4.23
N THR A 154 -10.75 7.10 -3.41
CA THR A 154 -10.26 8.44 -3.74
C THR A 154 -9.09 8.75 -2.84
N THR A 155 -7.92 8.93 -3.46
CA THR A 155 -6.69 9.35 -2.78
C THR A 155 -6.63 10.87 -2.74
N VAL A 156 -6.54 11.45 -1.54
CA VAL A 156 -6.40 12.90 -1.35
C VAL A 156 -4.93 13.33 -1.43
N GLU A 157 -4.67 14.64 -1.48
CA GLU A 157 -3.31 15.19 -1.69
C GLU A 157 -2.27 14.71 -0.68
N CYS A 158 -2.69 14.42 0.55
CA CYS A 158 -1.80 13.87 1.58
C CYS A 158 -1.51 12.36 1.42
N GLY A 159 -1.97 11.72 0.34
CA GLY A 159 -1.73 10.31 0.03
C GLY A 159 -2.69 9.31 0.70
N HIS A 160 -3.50 9.74 1.67
CA HIS A 160 -4.51 8.88 2.28
C HIS A 160 -5.69 8.62 1.35
N THR A 161 -6.30 7.44 1.48
CA THR A 161 -7.37 7.00 0.58
C THR A 161 -8.67 6.71 1.33
N PHE A 162 -9.79 7.18 0.78
CA PHE A 162 -11.13 7.04 1.35
C PHE A 162 -12.12 6.64 0.26
N CYS A 163 -13.35 6.22 0.60
CA CYS A 163 -14.39 6.06 -0.41
C CYS A 163 -14.81 7.43 -0.94
N LYS A 164 -15.03 7.55 -2.25
CA LYS A 164 -15.54 8.78 -2.88
C LYS A 164 -16.78 9.32 -2.15
N ARG A 165 -17.79 8.48 -1.98
CA ARG A 165 -19.04 8.83 -1.27
C ARG A 165 -18.78 9.31 0.16
N CYS A 166 -17.79 8.76 0.88
CA CYS A 166 -17.49 9.20 2.25
C CYS A 166 -16.90 10.62 2.31
N LEU A 167 -16.18 11.05 1.27
CA LEU A 167 -15.64 12.40 1.17
C LEU A 167 -16.66 13.41 0.60
N GLU A 168 -17.73 12.94 -0.04
CA GLU A 168 -18.79 13.78 -0.64
C GLU A 168 -19.98 13.95 0.32
N ASP A 169 -20.40 12.89 1.03
CA ASP A 169 -21.54 12.90 1.95
C ASP A 169 -21.24 13.61 3.28
N ARG A 170 -19.96 13.84 3.62
CA ARG A 170 -19.55 14.46 4.89
C ARG A 170 -18.64 15.66 4.61
N PRO A 171 -18.83 16.80 5.31
CA PRO A 171 -17.91 17.93 5.23
C PRO A 171 -16.61 17.58 5.97
N VAL A 172 -15.71 16.88 5.29
CA VAL A 172 -14.37 16.55 5.80
C VAL A 172 -13.41 17.64 5.31
N GLU A 173 -13.08 18.59 6.17
CA GLU A 173 -12.15 19.70 5.83
C GLU A 173 -10.69 19.32 6.06
N GLU A 174 -10.43 18.30 6.88
CA GLU A 174 -9.09 17.81 7.21
C GLU A 174 -9.03 16.29 7.11
N CYS A 175 -7.89 15.77 6.65
CA CYS A 175 -7.63 14.34 6.62
C CYS A 175 -7.70 13.77 8.04
N ILE A 176 -8.59 12.81 8.29
CA ILE A 176 -8.70 12.19 9.62
C ILE A 176 -7.46 11.38 10.03
N SER A 177 -6.60 11.03 9.08
CA SER A 177 -5.38 10.25 9.33
C SER A 177 -4.19 11.13 9.72
N CYS A 178 -3.98 12.26 9.02
CA CYS A 178 -2.80 13.11 9.22
C CYS A 178 -3.10 14.58 9.51
N ARG A 179 -4.38 14.96 9.64
CA ARG A 179 -4.85 16.33 9.91
C ARG A 179 -4.51 17.39 8.85
N GLN A 180 -3.93 17.00 7.71
CA GLN A 180 -3.70 17.93 6.61
C GLN A 180 -5.04 18.41 6.02
N LYS A 181 -5.15 19.72 5.78
CA LYS A 181 -6.33 20.32 5.14
C LYS A 181 -6.58 19.69 3.78
N LEU A 182 -7.82 19.30 3.54
CA LEU A 182 -8.25 18.79 2.24
C LEU A 182 -8.66 20.00 1.41
N ASN A 183 -7.92 20.26 0.33
CA ASN A 183 -8.36 21.26 -0.63
C ASN A 183 -9.74 20.87 -1.16
N LYS A 184 -10.70 21.78 -1.03
CA LYS A 184 -11.91 21.76 -1.85
C LYS A 184 -11.44 22.17 -3.25
N LEU A 185 -11.07 21.21 -4.08
CA LEU A 185 -11.06 21.35 -5.53
C LEU A 185 -12.36 20.66 -5.96
N ASP A 186 -13.52 21.30 -6.09
CA ASP A 186 -13.88 22.64 -6.57
C ASP A 186 -13.14 23.02 -7.86
N GLY A 187 -13.46 22.34 -8.99
CA GLY A 187 -13.05 22.83 -10.31
C GLY A 187 -13.02 21.84 -11.48
N LEU A 188 -13.02 20.52 -11.27
CA LEU A 188 -13.21 19.55 -12.37
C LEU A 188 -14.70 19.25 -12.54
N PRO A 189 -15.21 19.09 -13.77
CA PRO A 189 -16.63 18.83 -14.04
C PRO A 189 -17.20 17.57 -13.34
N ASN A 190 -16.34 16.70 -12.79
CA ASN A 190 -16.68 15.37 -12.28
C ASN A 190 -16.35 15.13 -10.79
N GLY A 191 -16.04 16.16 -10.00
CA GLY A 191 -15.77 16.02 -8.56
C GLY A 191 -14.45 15.29 -8.23
N ARG A 192 -14.39 14.59 -7.09
CA ARG A 192 -13.18 13.88 -6.64
C ARG A 192 -12.89 12.66 -7.53
N ARG A 193 -11.62 12.47 -7.92
CA ARG A 193 -11.20 11.38 -8.82
C ARG A 193 -11.11 10.04 -8.11
N VAL A 194 -11.56 8.99 -8.79
CA VAL A 194 -11.40 7.60 -8.34
C VAL A 194 -10.02 7.09 -8.75
N ASN A 195 -9.33 6.42 -7.83
CA ASN A 195 -8.09 5.69 -8.05
C ASN A 195 -8.40 4.33 -8.68
N VAL A 196 -8.48 4.30 -10.01
CA VAL A 196 -8.85 3.09 -10.78
C VAL A 196 -7.85 1.94 -10.62
N VAL A 197 -6.57 2.24 -10.34
CA VAL A 197 -5.56 1.21 -10.07
C VAL A 197 -5.91 0.50 -8.77
N LEU A 198 -6.19 1.25 -7.71
CA LEU A 198 -6.59 0.67 -6.44
C LEU A 198 -7.92 -0.07 -6.57
N SER A 199 -8.91 0.46 -7.29
CA SER A 199 -10.15 -0.27 -7.60
C SER A 199 -9.87 -1.63 -8.26
N GLY A 200 -9.00 -1.65 -9.28
CA GLY A 200 -8.64 -2.88 -9.98
C GLY A 200 -7.86 -3.87 -9.11
N LEU A 201 -7.04 -3.39 -8.17
CA LEU A 201 -6.36 -4.23 -7.18
C LEU A 201 -7.36 -4.83 -6.19
N LEU A 202 -8.28 -4.03 -5.66
CA LEU A 202 -9.31 -4.51 -4.73
C LEU A 202 -10.19 -5.60 -5.37
N ASP A 203 -10.56 -5.42 -6.64
CA ASP A 203 -11.33 -6.43 -7.38
C ASP A 203 -10.57 -7.75 -7.59
N LYS A 204 -9.24 -7.71 -7.67
CA LYS A 204 -8.40 -8.90 -7.84
C LYS A 204 -8.09 -9.60 -6.52
N LEU A 205 -7.74 -8.83 -5.48
CA LEU A 205 -7.34 -9.35 -4.17
C LEU A 205 -8.56 -9.74 -3.31
N PHE A 206 -9.64 -8.98 -3.40
CA PHE A 206 -10.85 -9.12 -2.56
C PHE A 206 -12.10 -9.30 -3.41
N GLY A 207 -12.09 -10.27 -4.31
CA GLY A 207 -13.12 -10.39 -5.35
C GLY A 207 -14.55 -10.53 -4.81
N SER A 208 -14.78 -11.31 -3.76
CA SER A 208 -16.09 -11.47 -3.12
C SER A 208 -16.52 -10.25 -2.33
N GLU A 209 -15.60 -9.67 -1.56
CA GLU A 209 -15.81 -8.57 -0.64
C GLU A 209 -16.04 -7.27 -1.41
N SER A 210 -15.26 -7.03 -2.48
CA SER A 210 -15.45 -5.90 -3.39
C SER A 210 -16.81 -5.97 -4.08
N LYS A 211 -17.21 -7.16 -4.57
CA LYS A 211 -18.56 -7.37 -5.15
C LYS A 211 -19.67 -7.14 -4.12
N GLY A 212 -19.53 -7.70 -2.93
CA GLY A 212 -20.48 -7.46 -1.83
C GLY A 212 -20.59 -5.99 -1.49
N ARG A 213 -19.46 -5.29 -1.43
CA ARG A 213 -19.42 -3.84 -1.19
C ARG A 213 -20.10 -3.05 -2.31
N LYS A 214 -19.89 -3.40 -3.58
CA LYS A 214 -20.57 -2.75 -4.72
C LYS A 214 -22.08 -2.88 -4.62
N LEU A 215 -22.57 -4.10 -4.36
CA LEU A 215 -24.01 -4.37 -4.21
C LEU A 215 -24.62 -3.60 -3.04
N TRP A 216 -23.91 -3.49 -1.91
CA TRP A 216 -24.36 -2.69 -0.78
C TRP A 216 -24.55 -1.22 -1.15
N MET A 217 -23.55 -0.63 -1.82
CA MET A 217 -23.59 0.77 -2.23
C MET A 217 -24.72 1.04 -3.24
N GLU A 218 -24.94 0.12 -4.19
CA GLU A 218 -26.08 0.15 -5.12
C GLU A 218 -27.42 0.06 -4.38
N GLY A 219 -27.53 -0.85 -3.40
CA GLY A 219 -28.70 -1.03 -2.56
C GLY A 219 -29.07 0.24 -1.79
N GLU A 220 -28.10 0.92 -1.17
CA GLU A 220 -28.32 2.19 -0.47
C GLU A 220 -28.79 3.30 -1.41
N VAL A 221 -28.26 3.37 -2.65
CA VAL A 221 -28.72 4.34 -3.66
C VAL A 221 -30.18 4.09 -4.04
N LEU A 222 -30.57 2.82 -4.22
CA LEU A 222 -31.95 2.44 -4.54
C LEU A 222 -32.90 2.70 -3.36
N TRP A 223 -32.44 2.45 -2.14
CA TRP A 223 -33.19 2.72 -0.93
C TRP A 223 -33.48 4.22 -0.77
N LYS A 224 -32.48 5.09 -0.96
CA LYS A 224 -32.65 6.56 -0.97
C LYS A 224 -33.64 7.03 -2.06
N LYS A 225 -33.75 6.31 -3.18
CA LYS A 225 -34.72 6.56 -4.26
C LYS A 225 -36.10 5.95 -4.01
N GLN A 226 -36.34 5.35 -2.84
CA GLN A 226 -37.57 4.65 -2.46
C GLN A 226 -37.91 3.41 -3.32
N ASN A 227 -36.97 2.88 -4.10
CA ASN A 227 -37.15 1.62 -4.81
C ASN A 227 -36.79 0.45 -3.87
N LEU A 228 -37.67 0.19 -2.90
CA LEU A 228 -37.44 -0.80 -1.85
C LEU A 228 -37.24 -2.24 -2.36
N PRO A 229 -38.01 -2.75 -3.35
CA PRO A 229 -37.82 -4.11 -3.83
C PRO A 229 -36.43 -4.33 -4.43
N ALA A 230 -35.99 -3.42 -5.31
CA ALA A 230 -34.66 -3.52 -5.92
C ALA A 230 -33.54 -3.28 -4.90
N ALA A 231 -33.75 -2.39 -3.92
CA ALA A 231 -32.79 -2.18 -2.84
C ALA A 231 -32.59 -3.46 -2.00
N LEU A 232 -33.67 -4.11 -1.59
CA LEU A 232 -33.63 -5.36 -0.81
C LEU A 232 -32.92 -6.47 -1.58
N GLU A 233 -33.19 -6.63 -2.88
CA GLU A 233 -32.51 -7.61 -3.73
C GLU A 233 -30.97 -7.41 -3.70
N LYS A 234 -30.52 -6.16 -3.86
CA LYS A 234 -29.09 -5.82 -3.83
C LYS A 234 -28.46 -6.04 -2.46
N LEU A 235 -29.13 -5.63 -1.38
CA LEU A 235 -28.62 -5.79 -0.02
C LEU A 235 -28.55 -7.26 0.39
N ASN A 236 -29.55 -8.08 0.04
CA ASN A 236 -29.51 -9.52 0.27
C ASN A 236 -28.35 -10.18 -0.48
N ALA A 237 -28.15 -9.84 -1.75
CA ALA A 237 -27.02 -10.35 -2.53
C ALA A 237 -25.67 -9.93 -1.93
N ALA A 238 -25.56 -8.71 -1.37
CA ALA A 238 -24.38 -8.26 -0.66
C ALA A 238 -24.10 -9.10 0.61
N VAL A 239 -25.14 -9.36 1.40
CA VAL A 239 -25.08 -10.18 2.62
C VAL A 239 -24.66 -11.62 2.29
N ASP A 240 -25.19 -12.20 1.21
CA ASP A 240 -24.86 -13.58 0.84
C ASP A 240 -23.41 -13.74 0.34
N LEU A 241 -22.84 -12.71 -0.29
CA LEU A 241 -21.40 -12.66 -0.56
C LEU A 241 -20.60 -12.47 0.73
N GLY A 242 -21.12 -11.68 1.67
CA GLY A 242 -20.49 -11.43 2.96
C GLY A 242 -20.48 -12.61 3.93
N LYS A 243 -21.40 -13.57 3.77
CA LYS A 243 -21.34 -14.86 4.48
C LYS A 243 -20.29 -15.81 3.90
N LYS A 244 -19.95 -15.64 2.62
CA LYS A 244 -18.97 -16.47 1.89
C LYS A 244 -17.54 -15.95 2.03
N ALA A 245 -17.39 -14.63 2.13
CA ALA A 245 -16.14 -13.98 2.47
C ALA A 245 -16.00 -13.89 4.00
N ALA A 246 -14.81 -14.11 4.55
CA ALA A 246 -14.51 -13.77 5.94
C ALA A 246 -14.40 -12.23 6.07
N LEU A 247 -15.50 -11.51 5.81
CA LEU A 247 -15.56 -10.06 5.95
C LEU A 247 -15.14 -9.69 7.37
N SER A 248 -14.34 -8.63 7.49
CA SER A 248 -14.02 -8.06 8.80
C SER A 248 -15.31 -7.83 9.59
N ARG A 249 -15.32 -8.20 10.88
CA ARG A 249 -16.48 -8.07 11.79
C ARG A 249 -17.12 -6.68 11.77
N ALA A 250 -16.33 -5.65 11.42
CA ALA A 250 -16.78 -4.26 11.26
C ALA A 250 -17.72 -4.04 10.05
N CYS A 251 -17.54 -4.78 8.94
CA CYS A 251 -18.48 -4.77 7.83
C CYS A 251 -19.77 -5.50 8.22
N LEU A 252 -19.68 -6.69 8.84
CA LEU A 252 -20.86 -7.47 9.20
C LEU A 252 -21.78 -6.74 10.21
N SER A 253 -21.21 -6.01 11.17
CA SER A 253 -22.00 -5.24 12.14
C SER A 253 -22.76 -4.09 11.49
N LEU A 254 -22.18 -3.41 10.49
CA LEU A 254 -22.87 -2.38 9.71
C LEU A 254 -23.88 -2.96 8.70
N LEU A 255 -23.70 -4.22 8.26
CA LEU A 255 -24.63 -4.93 7.39
C LEU A 255 -25.88 -5.43 8.14
N ILE A 256 -25.77 -5.72 9.44
CA ILE A 256 -26.84 -6.32 10.25
C ILE A 256 -27.60 -5.29 11.10
N PHE A 257 -26.94 -4.20 11.52
CA PHE A 257 -27.49 -3.23 12.47
C PHE A 257 -27.62 -1.80 11.94
N GLY A 258 -27.49 -1.59 10.62
CA GLY A 258 -27.68 -0.29 9.95
C GLY A 258 -29.11 -0.06 9.51
#